data_AF-A0A2G6EKM6-F1
#
_entry.id   AF-A0A2G6EKM6-F1
#
_cell.length_a   1.000
_cell.length_b   1.000
_cell.length_c   1.000
_cell.angle_alpha   90.00
_cell.angle_beta   90.00
_cell.angle_gamma   90.00
#
_symmetry.space_group_name_H-M   'P 1'
#
loop_
_entity.id
_entity.type
_entity.pdbx_description
1 polymer ?
#
loop_
_entity_poly.entity_id
_entity_poly.type
_entity_poly.pdbx_seq_one_letter_code
_entity_poly.pdbx_strand_id
1 'polypeptide(L)'
;MSEFRDRFQHCPDALSPAIGRHSRRQQHFRNYCSALTLPIERKSIESIAAAVDPDHVQASHQSLHNFVTSAAWSDRAVLDFTT
;
A
#
# COMPACT_ATOMS: atom_id res chain seq x y z
N MET A 1 -9.35 15.39 -11.33
CA MET A 1 -8.59 14.12 -11.29
C MET A 1 -7.26 14.22 -10.52
N SER A 2 -6.58 15.38 -10.41
CA SER A 2 -5.32 15.49 -9.63
C SER A 2 -5.53 15.60 -8.12
N GLU A 3 -6.55 16.32 -7.65
CA GLU A 3 -6.74 16.58 -6.22
C GLU A 3 -6.92 15.32 -5.35
N PHE A 4 -7.58 14.29 -5.88
CA PHE A 4 -7.67 12.97 -5.22
C PHE A 4 -6.29 12.30 -5.16
N ARG A 5 -5.51 12.35 -6.24
CA ARG A 5 -4.16 11.77 -6.29
C ARG A 5 -3.22 12.47 -5.30
N ASP A 6 -3.27 13.80 -5.23
CA ASP A 6 -2.46 14.60 -4.30
C ASP A 6 -2.84 14.33 -2.83
N ARG A 7 -4.14 14.36 -2.49
CA ARG A 7 -4.62 14.01 -1.14
C ARG A 7 -4.32 12.55 -0.77
N PHE A 8 -4.44 11.66 -1.75
CA PHE A 8 -4.14 10.25 -1.57
C PHE A 8 -2.64 9.97 -1.42
N GLN A 9 -1.75 10.79 -2.00
CA GLN A 9 -0.31 10.69 -1.75
C GLN A 9 0.07 11.25 -0.38
N HIS A 10 -0.69 12.20 0.16
CA HIS A 10 -0.46 12.79 1.47
C HIS A 10 -0.87 11.86 2.64
N CYS A 11 -1.94 11.08 2.48
CA CYS A 11 -2.42 10.15 3.51
C CYS A 11 -1.39 9.06 3.92
N PRO A 12 -0.67 8.40 2.98
CA PRO A 12 0.41 7.47 3.30
C PRO A 12 1.59 8.12 4.04
N ASP A 13 1.79 9.43 3.84
CA ASP A 13 2.90 10.17 4.45
C ASP A 13 2.59 10.51 5.89
N ALA A 14 1.32 10.80 6.15
CA ALA A 14 0.78 10.95 7.49
C ALA A 14 0.86 9.62 8.27
N LEU A 15 0.56 8.48 7.62
CA LEU A 15 0.58 7.14 8.24
C LEU A 15 1.98 6.50 8.33
N SER A 16 2.98 7.07 7.66
CA SER A 16 4.37 6.58 7.66
C SER A 16 4.95 6.27 9.06
N PRO A 17 4.70 7.07 10.12
CA PRO A 17 5.17 6.76 11.48
C PRO A 17 4.59 5.46 12.06
N ALA A 18 3.30 5.17 11.80
CA ALA A 18 2.61 3.96 12.26
C ALA A 18 3.04 2.71 11.48
N ILE A 19 3.38 2.89 10.20
CA ILE A 19 3.93 1.85 9.34
C ILE A 19 5.42 1.59 9.61
N GLY A 20 6.13 2.46 10.33
CA GLY A 20 7.52 2.29 10.73
C GLY A 20 8.53 2.91 9.74
N ARG A 21 9.67 3.37 10.27
CA ARG A 21 10.58 4.33 9.60
C ARG A 21 11.46 3.78 8.47
N HIS A 22 11.43 2.48 8.16
CA HIS A 22 12.28 1.90 7.11
C HIS A 22 11.83 2.34 5.71
N SER A 23 12.74 2.91 4.91
CA SER A 23 12.45 3.46 3.58
C SER A 23 11.80 2.47 2.62
N ARG A 24 12.32 1.24 2.56
CA ARG A 24 11.75 0.16 1.73
C ARG A 24 10.30 -0.16 2.14
N ARG A 25 9.98 0.00 3.42
CA ARG A 25 8.66 -0.29 3.96
C ARG A 25 7.66 0.81 3.62
N GLN A 26 8.08 2.06 3.70
CA GLN A 26 7.27 3.20 3.20
C GLN A 26 6.99 3.06 1.71
N GLN A 27 7.98 2.60 0.94
CA GLN A 27 7.80 2.35 -0.49
C GLN A 27 6.78 1.24 -0.75
N HIS A 28 6.85 0.10 -0.07
CA HIS A 28 5.84 -0.95 -0.20
C HIS A 28 4.44 -0.48 0.20
N PHE A 29 4.33 0.31 1.26
CA PHE A 29 3.06 0.89 1.70
C PHE A 29 2.46 1.85 0.68
N ARG A 30 3.27 2.80 0.17
CA ARG A 30 2.84 3.72 -0.91
C ARG A 30 2.44 2.97 -2.16
N ASN A 31 3.16 1.91 -2.53
CA ASN A 31 2.83 1.07 -3.68
C ASN A 31 1.51 0.35 -3.46
N TYR A 32 1.29 -0.25 -2.28
CA TYR A 32 0.02 -0.90 -1.92
C TYR A 32 -1.17 0.08 -1.94
N CYS A 33 -1.01 1.25 -1.32
CA CYS A 33 -2.02 2.31 -1.35
C CYS A 33 -2.30 2.72 -2.81
N SER A 34 -1.26 3.00 -3.61
CA SER A 34 -1.43 3.41 -5.01
C SER A 34 -2.16 2.34 -5.83
N ALA A 35 -1.82 1.08 -5.60
CA ALA A 35 -2.50 -0.08 -6.18
C ALA A 35 -4.01 -0.13 -5.86
N LEU A 36 -4.40 0.21 -4.62
CA LEU A 36 -5.80 0.29 -4.22
C LEU A 36 -6.56 1.41 -4.96
N THR A 37 -5.89 2.35 -5.62
CA THR A 37 -6.54 3.38 -6.45
C THR A 37 -6.71 2.98 -7.91
N LEU A 38 -6.14 1.85 -8.36
CA LEU A 38 -6.25 1.41 -9.75
C LEU A 38 -7.71 1.15 -10.15
N PRO A 39 -8.15 1.43 -11.39
CA PRO A 39 -9.53 1.17 -11.81
C PRO A 39 -9.75 -0.33 -12.12
N ILE A 40 -9.64 -1.17 -11.09
CA ILE A 40 -9.79 -2.64 -11.17
C ILE A 40 -11.06 -3.08 -10.45
N GLU A 41 -11.77 -4.05 -11.02
CA GLU A 41 -13.06 -4.53 -10.49
C GLU A 41 -12.94 -5.19 -9.11
N ARG A 42 -11.84 -5.91 -8.86
CA ARG A 42 -11.58 -6.55 -7.57
C ARG A 42 -10.32 -6.01 -6.92
N LYS A 43 -10.41 -5.70 -5.63
CA LYS A 43 -9.32 -5.17 -4.78
C LYS A 43 -8.65 -6.27 -3.95
N SER A 44 -8.46 -7.45 -4.53
CA SER A 44 -7.64 -8.50 -3.91
C SER A 44 -6.15 -8.22 -4.14
N ILE A 45 -5.28 -8.81 -3.32
CA ILE A 45 -3.82 -8.71 -3.49
C ILE A 45 -3.39 -9.25 -4.87
N GLU A 46 -4.03 -10.32 -5.33
CA GLU A 46 -3.79 -10.93 -6.63
C GLU A 46 -4.18 -10.01 -7.81
N SER A 47 -5.38 -9.44 -7.79
CA SER A 47 -5.83 -8.52 -8.85
C SER A 47 -5.00 -7.23 -8.87
N ILE A 48 -4.58 -6.77 -7.69
CA ILE A 48 -3.65 -5.65 -7.57
C ILE A 48 -2.28 -6.01 -8.15
N ALA A 49 -1.72 -7.18 -7.82
CA ALA A 49 -0.41 -7.59 -8.31
C ALA A 49 -0.41 -7.70 -9.84
N ALA A 50 -1.47 -8.29 -10.42
CA ALA A 50 -1.66 -8.38 -11.86
C ALA A 50 -1.81 -7.02 -12.54
N ALA A 51 -2.34 -6.01 -11.84
CA ALA A 51 -2.49 -4.66 -12.36
C ALA A 51 -1.24 -3.77 -12.18
N VAL A 52 -0.40 -4.07 -11.18
CA VAL A 52 0.82 -3.32 -10.89
C VAL A 52 2.00 -3.78 -11.75
N ASP A 53 2.19 -5.09 -11.88
CA ASP A 53 3.27 -5.69 -12.67
C ASP A 53 2.77 -6.97 -13.35
N PRO A 54 2.13 -6.84 -14.53
CA PRO A 54 1.59 -7.97 -15.27
C PRO A 54 2.66 -8.99 -15.69
N ASP A 55 3.90 -8.55 -15.87
CA ASP A 55 5.01 -9.41 -16.30
C ASP A 55 5.60 -10.20 -15.11
N HIS A 56 5.44 -9.70 -13.87
CA HIS A 56 5.95 -10.34 -12.66
C HIS A 56 4.89 -10.48 -11.56
N VAL A 57 3.68 -10.90 -11.92
CA VAL A 57 2.52 -11.01 -11.01
C VAL A 57 2.85 -11.73 -9.70
N GLN A 58 3.56 -12.86 -9.77
CA GLN A 58 3.89 -13.66 -8.59
C GLN A 58 4.86 -12.94 -7.65
N ALA A 59 5.87 -12.25 -8.18
CA ALA A 59 6.82 -11.48 -7.38
C ALA A 59 6.12 -10.29 -6.70
N SER A 60 5.28 -9.57 -7.46
CA SER A 60 4.47 -8.48 -6.93
C SER A 60 3.47 -8.96 -5.87
N HIS A 61 2.79 -10.08 -6.11
CA HIS A 61 1.89 -10.70 -5.14
C HIS A 61 2.63 -11.04 -3.85
N GLN A 62 3.79 -11.70 -3.94
CA GLN A 62 4.56 -12.07 -2.75
C GLN A 62 5.08 -10.85 -1.98
N SER A 63 5.50 -9.80 -2.70
CA SER A 63 5.92 -8.54 -2.07
C SER A 63 4.79 -7.88 -1.29
N LEU A 64 3.61 -7.78 -1.89
CA LEU A 64 2.42 -7.19 -1.27
C LEU A 64 1.90 -8.06 -0.13
N HIS A 65 1.85 -9.38 -0.32
CA HIS A 65 1.45 -10.33 0.71
C HIS A 65 2.39 -10.25 1.92
N ASN A 66 3.70 -10.32 1.73
CA ASN A 66 4.68 -10.20 2.81
C ASN A 66 4.56 -8.88 3.56
N PHE A 67 4.24 -7.79 2.85
CA PHE A 67 3.97 -6.50 3.49
C PHE A 67 2.70 -6.54 4.36
N VAL A 68 1.63 -7.18 3.92
CA VAL A 68 0.38 -7.24 4.70
C VAL A 68 0.48 -8.24 5.86
N THR A 69 1.06 -9.43 5.65
CA THR A 69 1.02 -10.53 6.63
C THR A 69 2.18 -10.55 7.62
N SER A 70 3.33 -10.02 7.23
CA SER A 70 4.59 -10.22 7.97
C SER A 70 5.26 -8.92 8.38
N ALA A 71 4.64 -7.77 8.13
CA ALA A 71 5.25 -6.50 8.49
C ALA A 71 4.91 -6.13 9.93
N ALA A 72 5.94 -5.70 10.66
CA ALA A 72 5.88 -5.28 12.05
C ALA A 72 5.19 -3.92 12.22
N TRP A 73 3.97 -3.72 11.69
CA TRP A 73 3.17 -2.51 11.91
C TRP A 73 2.10 -2.85 12.92
N SER A 74 1.80 -1.88 13.76
CA SER A 74 0.67 -2.00 14.66
C SER A 74 -0.57 -1.56 13.90
N ASP A 75 -1.48 -2.51 13.71
CA ASP A 75 -2.86 -2.26 13.26
C ASP A 75 -3.51 -1.16 14.11
N ARG A 76 -3.32 -1.21 15.42
CA ARG A 76 -3.81 -0.20 16.37
C ARG A 76 -3.20 1.17 16.12
N ALA A 77 -1.90 1.28 15.89
CA ALA A 77 -1.26 2.55 15.55
C ALA A 77 -1.74 3.13 14.21
N VAL A 78 -2.16 2.28 13.27
CA VAL A 78 -2.75 2.70 11.99
C VAL A 78 -4.20 3.16 12.18
N LEU A 79 -4.99 2.48 13.01
CA LEU A 79 -6.39 2.81 13.27
C LEU A 79 -6.56 4.02 14.20
N ASP A 80 -5.69 4.15 15.20
CA ASP A 80 -5.65 5.28 16.14
C ASP A 80 -5.01 6.53 15.50
N PHE A 81 -4.49 6.41 14.28
CA PHE A 81 -4.06 7.56 13.48
C PHE A 81 -5.30 8.28 12.93
N THR A 82 -6.00 8.99 13.80
CA THR A 82 -7.02 9.96 13.42
C THR A 82 -6.34 11.32 13.20
N THR A 83 -6.51 11.86 11.99
CA THR A 83 -6.07 13.21 11.59
C THR A 83 -6.86 14.29 12.31
#